data_AF-A0A4Z2G344-F1
#
_entry.id   AF-A0A4Z2G344-F1
#
_cell.length_a   1.000
_cell.length_b   1.000
_cell.length_c   1.000
_cell.angle_alpha   90.00
_cell.angle_beta   90.00
_cell.angle_gamma   90.00
#
_symmetry.space_group_name_H-M   'P 1'
#
loop_
_entity.id
_entity.type
_entity.pdbx_description
1 polymer ?
#
loop_
_entity_poly.entity_id
_entity_poly.type
_entity_poly.pdbx_seq_one_letter_code
_entity_poly.pdbx_strand_id
1 'polypeptide(L)'
;MELDRRLLLAHCAAHALSIAAGLLVVVPMALNGSAFKGRCALFSSGYWRTDDREERTGQPGEVAHLVVQEWGPPAACQFATFVGIFTVLYGAAQSWRSLFYLHGRHDE
;
A
#
# COMPACT_ATOMS: atom_id res chain seq x y z
N MET A 1 31.54 21.68 0.62
CA MET A 1 30.51 21.48 -0.43
C MET A 1 30.10 20.02 -0.62
N GLU A 2 31.00 19.04 -0.48
CA GLU A 2 30.63 17.62 -0.69
C GLU A 2 29.70 17.02 0.38
N LEU A 3 29.82 17.44 1.65
CA LEU A 3 28.95 16.97 2.73
C LEU A 3 27.48 17.40 2.54
N ASP A 4 27.27 18.62 2.04
CA ASP A 4 25.95 19.17 1.72
C ASP A 4 25.27 18.37 0.58
N ARG A 5 26.03 18.08 -0.49
CA ARG A 5 25.55 17.26 -1.61
C ARG A 5 25.17 15.84 -1.17
N ARG A 6 25.99 15.18 -0.34
CA ARG A 6 25.70 13.84 0.18
C ARG A 6 24.45 13.83 1.06
N LEU A 7 24.28 14.87 1.89
CA LEU A 7 23.09 15.02 2.74
C LEU A 7 21.82 15.24 1.92
N LEU A 8 21.87 16.08 0.87
CA LEU A 8 20.77 16.30 -0.07
C LEU A 8 20.36 15.01 -0.79
N LEU A 9 21.34 14.23 -1.25
CA LEU A 9 21.08 12.92 -1.88
C LEU A 9 20.48 11.91 -0.90
N ALA A 10 20.99 11.85 0.33
CA ALA A 10 20.42 10.99 1.37
C ALA A 10 18.97 11.36 1.70
N HIS A 11 18.66 12.67 1.77
CA HIS A 11 17.30 13.15 1.97
C HIS A 11 16.38 12.76 0.81
N CYS A 12 16.84 12.93 -0.43
CA CYS A 12 16.11 12.53 -1.62
C CYS A 12 15.84 11.01 -1.63
N ALA A 13 16.84 10.19 -1.30
CA ALA A 13 16.69 8.74 -1.22
C ALA A 13 15.71 8.33 -0.11
N ALA A 14 15.79 8.95 1.06
CA ALA A 14 14.87 8.69 2.17
C ALA A 14 13.42 9.04 1.81
N HIS A 15 13.17 10.17 1.13
CA HIS A 15 11.83 10.53 0.67
C HIS A 15 11.33 9.63 -0.46
N ALA A 16 12.19 9.20 -1.37
CA ALA A 16 11.83 8.21 -2.38
C ALA A 16 11.41 6.87 -1.74
N LEU A 17 12.14 6.40 -0.72
CA LEU A 17 11.76 5.23 0.06
C LEU A 17 10.44 5.44 0.81
N SER A 18 10.21 6.64 1.35
CA SER A 18 8.95 7.00 2.01
C SER A 18 7.76 6.94 1.04
N ILE A 19 7.92 7.45 -0.19
CA ILE A 19 6.92 7.33 -1.26
C ILE A 19 6.66 5.86 -1.57
N ALA A 20 7.71 5.06 -1.76
CA ALA A 20 7.57 3.63 -2.06
C ALA A 20 6.81 2.89 -0.95
N ALA A 21 7.17 3.13 0.31
CA ALA A 21 6.48 2.56 1.47
C ALA A 21 5.00 3.01 1.53
N GLY A 22 4.72 4.28 1.27
CA GLY A 22 3.35 4.79 1.20
C GLY A 22 2.52 4.13 0.10
N LEU A 23 3.10 3.94 -1.09
CA LEU A 23 2.43 3.25 -2.21
C LEU A 23 2.17 1.76 -1.91
N LEU A 24 3.11 1.08 -1.26
CA LEU A 24 2.94 -0.31 -0.81
C LEU A 24 1.78 -0.46 0.19
N VAL A 25 1.38 0.60 0.88
CA VAL A 25 0.19 0.61 1.74
C VAL A 25 -1.06 1.05 0.97
N VAL A 26 -1.01 2.16 0.24
CA VAL A 26 -2.21 2.74 -0.42
C VAL A 26 -2.75 1.84 -1.52
N VAL A 27 -1.89 1.25 -2.35
CA VAL A 27 -2.29 0.42 -3.49
C VAL A 27 -3.13 -0.78 -3.05
N PRO A 28 -2.66 -1.68 -2.15
CA PRO A 28 -3.47 -2.82 -1.73
C PRO A 28 -4.75 -2.37 -1.04
N MET A 29 -4.73 -1.26 -0.28
CA MET A 29 -5.92 -0.78 0.43
C MET A 29 -6.98 -0.19 -0.50
N ALA A 30 -6.57 0.50 -1.57
CA ALA A 30 -7.49 0.98 -2.60
C ALA A 30 -8.15 -0.18 -3.36
N LEU A 31 -7.36 -1.23 -3.68
CA LEU A 31 -7.87 -2.46 -4.31
C LEU A 31 -8.79 -3.26 -3.35
N ASN A 32 -8.48 -3.27 -2.05
CA ASN A 32 -9.31 -3.88 -1.02
C ASN A 32 -10.70 -3.21 -0.98
N GLY A 33 -10.74 -1.87 -1.01
CA GLY A 33 -12.00 -1.11 -1.01
C GLY A 33 -12.90 -1.43 -2.21
N SER A 34 -12.33 -1.56 -3.42
CA SER A 34 -13.10 -1.88 -4.63
C SER A 34 -13.56 -3.34 -4.67
N ALA A 35 -12.70 -4.28 -4.28
CA ALA A 35 -13.00 -5.71 -4.30
C ALA A 35 -14.05 -6.12 -3.26
N PHE A 36 -14.01 -5.53 -2.06
CA PHE A 36 -14.89 -5.91 -0.95
C PHE A 36 -16.05 -4.94 -0.70
N LYS A 37 -16.43 -4.15 -1.71
CA LYS A 37 -17.57 -3.21 -1.67
C LYS A 37 -17.51 -2.26 -0.45
N GLY A 38 -16.32 -1.77 -0.12
CA GLY A 38 -16.08 -0.88 1.01
C GLY A 38 -15.90 -1.54 2.37
N ARG A 39 -15.86 -2.88 2.46
CA ARG A 39 -15.55 -3.61 3.71
C ARG A 39 -14.04 -3.76 3.90
N CYS A 40 -13.61 -3.84 5.16
CA CYS A 40 -12.19 -3.93 5.52
C CYS A 40 -11.78 -5.38 5.77
N ALA A 41 -10.87 -5.91 4.95
CA ALA A 41 -10.28 -7.24 5.17
C ALA A 41 -9.25 -7.27 6.32
N LEU A 42 -8.72 -6.12 6.73
CA LEU A 42 -7.78 -6.05 7.84
C LEU A 42 -8.51 -6.40 9.14
N PHE A 43 -8.02 -7.38 9.89
CA PHE A 43 -8.68 -7.93 11.09
C PHE A 43 -10.03 -8.63 10.82
N SER A 44 -10.30 -9.07 9.57
CA SER A 44 -11.46 -9.93 9.32
C SER A 44 -11.25 -11.33 9.88
N SER A 45 -12.32 -11.94 10.41
CA SER A 45 -12.35 -13.33 10.86
C SER A 45 -13.14 -14.19 9.89
N GLY A 46 -12.71 -15.43 9.69
CA GLY A 46 -13.34 -16.38 8.78
C GLY A 46 -12.81 -17.79 8.97
N TYR A 47 -13.40 -18.72 8.23
CA TYR A 47 -12.99 -20.12 8.22
C TYR A 47 -12.88 -20.63 6.78
N TRP A 48 -11.99 -21.60 6.58
CA TRP A 48 -11.88 -22.30 5.31
C TRP A 48 -12.98 -23.35 5.22
N ARG A 49 -13.74 -23.32 4.13
CA ARG A 49 -14.75 -24.33 3.82
C ARG A 49 -14.31 -25.08 2.57
N THR A 50 -14.07 -26.37 2.70
CA THR A 50 -13.98 -27.29 1.56
C THR A 50 -15.40 -27.68 1.18
N ASP A 51 -15.76 -27.46 -0.08
CA ASP A 51 -17.01 -27.98 -0.63
C ASP A 51 -16.63 -29.11 -1.59
N ASP A 52 -17.22 -30.28 -1.41
CA ASP A 52 -17.21 -31.35 -2.40
C ASP A 52 -18.14 -30.93 -3.54
N ARG A 53 -17.74 -29.89 -4.27
CA ARG A 53 -18.49 -29.47 -5.44
C ARG A 53 -18.30 -30.55 -6.48
N GLU A 54 -19.33 -31.37 -6.66
CA GLU A 54 -19.47 -32.33 -7.75
C GLU A 54 -19.44 -31.53 -9.06
N GLU A 55 -18.22 -31.28 -9.54
CA GLU A 55 -18.01 -30.56 -10.79
C GLU A 55 -18.68 -31.38 -11.90
N ARG A 56 -19.60 -30.74 -12.61
CA ARG A 56 -20.24 -31.21 -13.85
C ARG A 56 -19.22 -31.59 -14.95
N THR A 57 -17.92 -31.48 -14.68
CA THR A 57 -16.77 -31.80 -15.53
C THR A 57 -16.00 -33.07 -15.13
N GLY A 58 -16.42 -33.83 -14.11
CA GLY A 58 -15.90 -35.18 -13.87
C GLY A 58 -14.47 -35.23 -13.32
N GLN A 59 -14.02 -34.18 -12.61
CA GLN A 59 -12.72 -34.14 -11.95
C GLN A 59 -12.93 -33.83 -10.47
N PRO A 60 -12.56 -34.74 -9.54
CA PRO A 60 -12.74 -34.50 -8.11
C PRO A 60 -11.67 -33.54 -7.62
N GLY A 61 -11.94 -32.25 -7.67
CA GLY A 61 -11.11 -31.21 -7.07
C GLY A 61 -11.80 -30.65 -5.83
N GLU A 62 -11.25 -30.87 -4.64
CA GLU A 62 -11.68 -30.17 -3.43
C GLU A 62 -11.43 -28.66 -3.60
N VAL A 63 -12.49 -27.87 -3.77
CA VAL A 63 -12.38 -26.40 -3.85
C VAL A 63 -12.54 -25.82 -2.45
N ALA A 64 -11.41 -25.57 -1.79
CA ALA A 64 -11.38 -24.81 -0.53
C ALA A 64 -11.63 -23.32 -0.82
N HIS A 65 -12.65 -22.74 -0.20
CA HIS A 65 -12.92 -21.30 -0.26
C HIS A 65 -12.96 -20.68 1.14
N LEU A 66 -12.40 -19.48 1.28
CA LEU A 66 -12.43 -18.73 2.54
C LEU A 66 -13.79 -18.04 2.70
N VAL A 67 -14.51 -18.42 3.76
CA VAL A 67 -15.77 -17.76 4.13
C VAL A 67 -15.47 -16.73 5.22
N VAL A 68 -15.69 -15.46 4.90
CA VAL A 68 -15.53 -14.35 5.86
C VAL A 68 -16.78 -14.27 6.74
N GLN A 69 -16.60 -14.47 8.04
CA GLN A 69 -17.67 -14.42 9.03
C GLN A 69 -17.89 -12.99 9.53
N GLU A 70 -16.80 -12.28 9.84
CA GLU A 70 -16.83 -10.93 10.36
C GLU A 70 -15.78 -10.07 9.66
N TRP A 71 -16.20 -8.92 9.14
CA TRP A 71 -15.30 -7.95 8.53
C TRP A 71 -14.68 -7.08 9.61
N GLY A 72 -13.42 -6.70 9.43
CA GLY A 72 -12.75 -5.83 10.37
C GLY A 72 -13.33 -4.41 10.36
N PRO A 73 -12.98 -3.60 11.38
CA PRO A 73 -13.50 -2.25 11.50
C PRO A 73 -13.06 -1.38 10.31
N PRO A 74 -13.97 -0.61 9.68
CA PRO A 74 -13.65 0.20 8.51
C PRO A 74 -12.57 1.25 8.82
N ALA A 75 -12.54 1.75 10.06
CA ALA A 75 -11.56 2.71 10.53
C ALA A 75 -10.11 2.22 10.40
N ALA A 76 -9.85 0.91 10.57
CA ALA A 76 -8.50 0.37 10.43
C ALA A 76 -7.98 0.50 8.99
N CYS A 77 -8.83 0.20 8.01
CA CYS A 77 -8.48 0.35 6.61
C CYS A 77 -8.40 1.83 6.16
N GLN A 78 -9.31 2.66 6.65
CA GLN A 78 -9.36 4.08 6.32
C GLN A 78 -8.14 4.83 6.88
N PHE A 79 -7.77 4.55 8.13
CA PHE A 79 -6.62 5.18 8.78
C PHE A 79 -5.32 4.83 8.05
N ALA A 80 -5.09 3.54 7.74
CA ALA A 80 -3.90 3.12 7.00
C ALA A 80 -3.83 3.76 5.60
N THR A 81 -4.96 3.82 4.89
CA THR A 81 -5.05 4.50 3.59
C THR A 81 -4.72 5.98 3.71
N PHE A 82 -5.29 6.67 4.70
CA PHE A 82 -5.04 8.09 4.94
C PHE A 82 -3.56 8.36 5.22
N VAL A 83 -2.97 7.64 6.18
CA VAL A 83 -1.55 7.79 6.53
C VAL A 83 -0.66 7.51 5.31
N GLY A 84 -0.97 6.46 4.53
CA GLY A 84 -0.26 6.14 3.30
C GLY A 84 -0.31 7.27 2.27
N ILE A 85 -1.48 7.86 2.03
CA ILE A 85 -1.65 9.00 1.09
C ILE A 85 -0.81 10.20 1.55
N PHE A 86 -0.92 10.59 2.82
CA PHE A 86 -0.15 11.72 3.35
C PHE A 86 1.36 11.47 3.29
N THR A 87 1.79 10.23 3.51
CA THR A 87 3.20 9.84 3.38
C THR A 87 3.70 10.00 1.95
N VAL A 88 2.92 9.55 0.96
CA VAL A 88 3.26 9.72 -0.47
C VAL A 88 3.31 11.19 -0.85
N LEU A 89 2.31 11.98 -0.49
CA LEU A 89 2.25 13.41 -0.81
C LEU A 89 3.41 14.18 -0.17
N TYR A 90 3.68 13.91 1.11
CA TYR A 90 4.79 14.54 1.82
C TYR A 90 6.14 14.16 1.20
N GLY A 91 6.37 12.86 0.96
CA GLY A 91 7.59 12.38 0.32
C GLY A 91 7.79 12.98 -1.08
N ALA A 92 6.73 13.12 -1.87
CA ALA A 92 6.79 13.76 -3.20
C ALA A 92 7.15 15.25 -3.10
N ALA A 93 6.49 16.00 -2.21
CA ALA A 93 6.77 17.42 -2.01
C ALA A 93 8.22 17.65 -1.55
N GLN A 94 8.71 16.82 -0.62
CA GLN A 94 10.07 16.94 -0.12
C GLN A 94 11.12 16.50 -1.15
N SER A 95 10.83 15.46 -1.95
CA SER A 95 11.72 15.05 -3.05
C SER A 95 11.82 16.14 -4.11
N TRP A 96 10.69 16.75 -4.51
CA TRP A 96 10.65 17.89 -5.43
C TRP A 96 11.53 19.03 -4.94
N ARG A 97 11.38 19.39 -3.65
CA ARG A 97 12.19 20.45 -3.03
C ARG A 97 13.69 20.12 -3.04
N SER A 98 14.06 18.88 -2.69
CA SER A 98 15.46 18.43 -2.75
C SER A 98 16.05 18.45 -4.15
N LEU A 99 15.28 18.04 -5.16
CA LEU A 99 15.70 18.07 -6.56
C LEU A 99 15.94 19.51 -7.03
N PHE A 100 15.08 20.45 -6.65
CA PHE A 100 15.27 21.86 -6.98
C PHE A 100 16.57 22.42 -6.41
N TYR A 101 16.89 22.13 -5.14
CA TYR A 101 18.16 22.56 -4.54
C TYR A 101 19.39 21.88 -5.17
N LEU A 102 19.27 20.61 -5.58
CA LEU A 102 20.35 19.92 -6.29
C LEU A 102 20.59 20.52 -7.68
N HIS A 103 19.53 20.88 -8.41
CA HIS A 103 19.65 21.48 -9.73
C HIS A 103 20.14 22.92 -9.67
N GLY A 104 19.60 23.75 -8.76
CA GLY A 104 20.03 25.13 -8.59
C GLY A 104 21.48 25.28 -8.13
N ARG A 105 22.07 24.29 -7.44
CA ARG A 105 23.50 24.27 -7.12
C ARG A 105 24.41 23.88 -8.29
N HIS A 106 23.86 23.37 -9.39
CA HIS A 106 24.62 22.98 -10.58
C HIS A 106 24.77 24.16 -11.56
N ASP A 107 23.89 25.15 -11.47
CA ASP A 107 23.87 26.34 -12.34
C ASP A 107 24.71 27.53 -11.81
N GLU A 108 25.28 27.42 -10.60
CA GLU A 108 26.24 28.38 -10.02
C GLU A 108 27.67 27.82 -9.98
#